data_AF-A0A310S993-F1
#
_entry.id   AF-A0A310S993-F1
#
_cell.length_a   1.000
_cell.length_b   1.000
_cell.length_c   1.000
_cell.angle_alpha   90.00
_cell.angle_beta   90.00
_cell.angle_gamma   90.00
#
_symmetry.space_group_name_H-M   'P 1'
#
loop_
_entity.id
_entity.type
_entity.pdbx_description
1 polymer ?
#
loop_
_entity_poly.entity_id
_entity_poly.type
_entity_poly.pdbx_seq_one_letter_code
_entity_poly.pdbx_strand_id
1 'polypeptide(L)'
;HQLHEGGEFFERLLRISFAESEDKHSQVEMRGLTGIIKFDHQGFRSDFVLEIIELTREGLKNIGTWNSSEGINFTRTYGEAYTQIVEIIQNKTFVVTTLLSAPYVMRKEASEKLTGNAQYE
;
A
#
# COMPACT_ATOMS: atom_id res chain seq x y z
N HIS A 1 27.29 31.04 57.35
CA HIS A 1 27.82 30.25 56.21
C HIS A 1 26.95 29.03 55.84
N GLN A 2 26.13 28.46 56.74
CA GLN A 2 25.30 27.27 56.45
C GLN A 2 23.93 27.50 55.79
N LEU A 3 23.42 28.73 55.72
CA LEU A 3 22.11 29.03 55.11
C LEU A 3 22.18 29.23 53.58
N HIS A 4 23.36 29.47 53.01
CA HIS A 4 23.52 29.70 51.57
C HIS A 4 23.61 28.38 50.77
N GLU A 5 24.12 27.32 51.38
CA GLU A 5 24.24 26.00 50.75
C GLU A 5 22.89 25.29 50.59
N GLY A 6 21.91 25.58 51.46
CA GLY A 6 20.58 24.98 51.39
C GLY A 6 19.77 25.45 50.17
N GLY A 7 19.93 26.70 49.73
CA GLY A 7 19.23 27.24 48.56
C GLY A 7 19.74 26.67 47.25
N GLU A 8 21.06 26.59 47.10
CA GLU A 8 21.72 25.93 45.96
C GLU A 8 21.35 24.45 45.86
N PHE A 9 21.25 23.76 47.00
CA PHE A 9 20.84 22.35 47.04
C PHE A 9 19.37 22.17 46.62
N PHE A 10 18.47 23.05 47.05
CA PHE A 10 17.06 22.99 46.70
C PHE A 10 16.82 23.31 45.22
N GLU A 11 17.51 24.32 44.67
CA GLU A 11 17.47 24.64 43.24
C GLU A 11 18.07 23.52 42.38
N ARG A 12 19.13 22.87 42.87
CA ARG A 12 19.71 21.69 42.19
C ARG A 12 18.75 20.51 42.21
N LEU A 13 18.05 20.26 43.32
CA LEU A 13 17.02 19.22 43.41
C LEU A 13 15.82 19.52 42.51
N LEU A 14 15.34 20.77 42.47
CA LEU A 14 14.28 21.18 41.56
C LEU A 14 14.71 20.98 40.10
N ARG A 15 15.92 21.41 39.72
CA ARG A 15 16.45 21.16 38.37
C ARG A 15 16.57 19.68 38.03
N ILE A 16 16.96 18.84 38.99
CA ILE A 16 17.02 17.38 38.79
C ILE A 16 15.61 16.80 38.62
N SER A 17 14.63 17.20 39.44
CA SER A 17 13.24 16.76 39.31
C SER A 17 12.56 17.25 38.02
N PHE A 18 12.87 18.47 37.56
CA PHE A 18 12.37 18.97 36.27
C PHE A 18 13.08 18.30 35.08
N ALA A 19 14.40 18.05 35.17
CA ALA A 19 15.16 17.34 34.15
C ALA A 19 14.76 15.86 34.02
N GLU A 20 14.38 15.20 35.12
CA GLU A 20 13.80 13.84 35.08
C GLU A 20 12.38 13.81 34.48
N SER A 21 11.69 14.96 34.41
CA SER A 21 10.35 15.05 33.81
C SER A 21 10.36 15.30 32.29
N GLU A 22 11.48 15.78 31.73
CA GLU A 22 11.60 16.08 30.30
C GLU A 22 12.03 14.86 29.45
N ASP A 23 12.48 13.76 30.06
CA ASP A 23 13.14 12.65 29.33
C ASP A 23 12.43 11.28 29.44
N LYS A 24 11.10 11.29 29.54
CA LYS A 24 10.29 10.04 29.53
C LYS A 24 8.99 10.12 28.70
N HIS A 25 9.05 10.74 27.53
CA HIS A 25 8.32 10.16 26.40
C HIS A 25 9.23 9.13 25.75
N SER A 26 9.49 8.03 26.46
CA SER A 26 10.08 6.84 25.84
C SER A 26 9.26 6.57 24.58
N GLN A 27 9.89 6.59 23.42
CA GLN A 27 9.26 6.06 22.21
C GLN A 27 8.79 4.64 22.57
N VAL A 28 7.49 4.48 22.79
CA VAL A 28 6.92 3.20 23.22
C VAL A 28 6.99 2.32 21.99
N GLU A 29 8.01 1.47 21.95
CA GLU A 29 8.11 0.41 20.96
C GLU A 29 7.51 -0.86 21.56
N MET A 30 6.42 -1.32 20.95
CA MET A 30 5.78 -2.57 21.34
C MET A 30 5.52 -3.45 20.13
N ARG A 31 5.58 -4.77 20.32
CA ARG A 31 5.27 -5.74 19.27
C ARG A 31 3.83 -6.22 19.41
N GLY A 32 3.00 -5.96 18.39
CA GLY A 32 1.60 -6.39 18.31
C GLY A 32 1.33 -7.30 17.12
N LEU A 33 0.04 -7.58 16.85
CA LEU A 33 -0.40 -8.42 15.73
C LEU A 33 0.02 -7.86 14.35
N THR A 34 0.12 -6.54 14.25
CA THR A 34 0.51 -5.81 13.04
C THR A 34 2.00 -5.46 13.01
N GLY A 35 2.84 -6.23 13.71
CA GLY A 35 4.27 -5.96 13.83
C GLY A 35 4.62 -4.90 14.86
N ILE A 36 5.65 -4.12 14.58
CA ILE A 36 6.16 -3.09 15.47
C ILE A 36 5.16 -1.92 15.51
N ILE A 37 4.88 -1.43 16.71
CA ILE A 37 4.03 -0.29 16.99
C ILE A 37 4.92 0.74 17.66
N LYS A 38 5.09 1.88 17.00
CA LYS A 38 5.77 3.08 17.48
C LYS A 38 4.82 4.26 17.32
N PHE A 39 5.02 5.30 18.14
CA PHE A 39 4.24 6.53 18.07
C PHE A 39 5.17 7.73 17.86
N ASP A 40 4.74 8.71 17.09
CA ASP A 40 5.42 10.00 16.96
C ASP A 40 5.18 10.91 18.19
N HIS A 41 5.80 12.09 18.20
CA HIS A 41 5.65 13.06 19.30
C HIS A 41 4.22 13.60 19.46
N GLN A 42 3.36 13.40 18.47
CA GLN A 42 1.95 13.79 18.49
C GLN A 42 1.03 12.62 18.90
N GLY A 43 1.57 11.42 19.09
CA GLY A 43 0.84 10.22 19.49
C GLY A 43 0.22 9.43 18.33
N PHE A 44 0.55 9.74 17.06
CA PHE A 44 0.12 8.94 15.92
C PHE A 44 1.04 7.74 15.72
N ARG A 45 0.47 6.61 15.29
CA ARG A 45 1.28 5.44 14.95
C ARG A 45 2.20 5.78 13.78
N SER A 46 3.50 5.65 14.01
CA SER A 46 4.55 5.85 13.02
C SER A 46 5.22 4.52 12.67
N ASP A 47 5.94 4.48 11.54
CA ASP A 47 6.83 3.37 11.17
C ASP A 47 6.13 1.99 11.13
N PHE A 48 5.11 1.86 10.26
CA PHE A 48 4.39 0.61 10.04
C PHE A 48 4.49 0.12 8.60
N VAL A 49 4.29 -1.19 8.43
CA VAL A 49 4.30 -1.88 7.13
C VAL A 49 2.88 -2.31 6.78
N LEU A 50 2.46 -2.02 5.55
CA LEU A 50 1.21 -2.49 4.96
C LEU A 50 1.48 -3.61 3.97
N GLU A 51 0.65 -4.65 3.96
CA GLU A 51 0.67 -5.67 2.93
C GLU A 51 -0.22 -5.27 1.75
N ILE A 52 0.27 -5.48 0.53
CA ILE A 52 -0.49 -5.27 -0.70
C ILE A 52 -1.02 -6.63 -1.14
N ILE A 53 -2.34 -6.78 -1.17
CA ILE A 53 -3.02 -8.03 -1.53
C ILE A 53 -3.73 -7.88 -2.88
N GLU A 54 -3.59 -8.86 -3.75
CA GLU A 54 -4.31 -8.98 -5.01
C GLU A 54 -5.24 -10.19 -5.00
N LEU A 55 -6.43 -10.04 -5.58
CA LEU A 55 -7.33 -11.16 -5.83
C LEU A 55 -7.00 -11.80 -7.20
N THR A 56 -6.59 -13.05 -7.17
CA THR A 56 -6.32 -13.86 -8.37
C THR A 56 -7.37 -14.97 -8.53
N ARG A 57 -7.25 -15.77 -9.60
CA ARG A 57 -8.09 -16.97 -9.79
C ARG A 57 -7.87 -18.02 -8.69
N GLU A 58 -6.72 -18.01 -8.04
CA GLU A 58 -6.33 -18.93 -6.97
C GLU A 58 -6.74 -18.41 -5.57
N GLY A 59 -7.10 -17.13 -5.46
CA GLY A 59 -7.51 -16.50 -4.21
C GLY A 59 -6.73 -15.21 -3.90
N LEU A 60 -6.72 -14.80 -2.64
CA LEU A 60 -5.98 -13.63 -2.17
C LEU A 60 -4.49 -13.95 -2.10
N LYS A 61 -3.66 -13.15 -2.76
CA LYS A 61 -2.20 -13.28 -2.79
C LYS A 61 -1.56 -11.99 -2.30
N ASN A 62 -0.59 -12.09 -1.38
CA ASN A 62 0.28 -10.96 -1.06
C ASN A 62 1.26 -10.73 -2.21
N ILE A 63 1.31 -9.49 -2.71
CA ILE A 63 2.10 -9.09 -3.88
C ILE A 63 3.18 -8.06 -3.55
N GLY A 64 3.28 -7.64 -2.29
CA GLY A 64 4.17 -6.57 -1.90
C GLY A 64 3.92 -6.04 -0.50
N THR A 65 4.83 -5.16 -0.09
CA THR A 65 4.72 -4.37 1.12
C THR A 65 4.82 -2.90 0.80
N TRP A 66 4.31 -2.06 1.69
CA TRP A 66 4.49 -0.62 1.64
C TRP A 66 4.87 -0.10 3.03
N ASN A 67 5.81 0.83 3.09
CA ASN A 67 6.08 1.60 4.30
C ASN A 67 6.31 3.08 3.92
N SER A 68 6.24 3.97 4.91
CA SER A 68 6.38 5.42 4.68
C SER A 68 7.78 5.86 4.23
N SER A 69 8.80 5.05 4.49
CA SER A 69 10.21 5.40 4.28
C SER A 69 10.71 5.02 2.88
N GLU A 70 10.31 3.87 2.39
CA GLU A 70 10.77 3.25 1.13
C GLU A 70 9.66 3.19 0.06
N GLY A 71 8.41 3.43 0.45
CA GLY A 71 7.28 3.31 -0.45
C GLY A 71 6.92 1.86 -0.73
N ILE A 72 6.50 1.58 -1.98
CA ILE A 72 6.02 0.25 -2.39
C ILE A 72 7.20 -0.65 -2.75
N ASN A 73 7.20 -1.87 -2.21
CA ASN A 73 8.07 -2.96 -2.59
C ASN A 73 7.24 -4.15 -3.08
N PHE A 74 7.29 -4.45 -4.38
CA PHE A 74 6.60 -5.61 -4.94
C PHE A 74 7.45 -6.87 -4.77
N THR A 75 6.83 -7.96 -4.31
CA THR A 75 7.49 -9.26 -4.18
C THR A 75 7.56 -10.05 -5.49
N ARG A 76 6.81 -9.63 -6.51
CA ARG A 76 6.78 -10.30 -7.82
C ARG A 76 8.09 -10.13 -8.57
N THR A 77 8.60 -11.24 -9.07
CA THR A 77 9.67 -11.23 -10.07
C THR A 77 9.13 -10.80 -11.43
N TYR A 78 10.02 -10.27 -12.29
CA TYR A 78 9.67 -9.93 -13.66
C TYR A 78 9.09 -11.13 -14.44
N GLY A 79 9.63 -12.33 -14.20
CA GLY A 79 9.14 -13.57 -14.81
C GLY A 79 7.71 -13.89 -14.41
N GLU A 80 7.37 -13.77 -13.13
CA GLU A 80 5.99 -14.01 -12.65
C GLU A 80 5.01 -12.97 -13.18
N ALA A 81 5.40 -11.70 -13.26
CA ALA A 81 4.57 -10.65 -13.84
C ALA A 81 4.29 -10.94 -15.33
N TYR A 82 5.30 -11.36 -16.08
CA TYR A 82 5.14 -11.73 -17.49
C TYR A 82 4.22 -12.95 -17.68
N THR A 83 4.43 -14.00 -16.89
CA THR A 83 3.59 -15.20 -16.93
C THR A 83 2.13 -14.86 -16.64
N GLN A 84 1.85 -14.02 -15.64
CA GLN A 84 0.48 -13.56 -15.35
C GLN A 84 -0.13 -12.78 -16.52
N ILE A 85 0.63 -11.90 -17.18
CA ILE A 85 0.14 -11.17 -18.35
C ILE A 85 -0.24 -12.16 -19.47
N VAL A 86 0.62 -13.13 -19.74
CA VAL A 86 0.37 -14.17 -20.74
C VAL A 86 -0.88 -14.97 -20.36
N GLU A 87 -1.01 -15.43 -19.12
CA GLU A 87 -2.19 -16.16 -18.63
C GLU A 87 -3.48 -15.34 -18.70
N ILE A 88 -3.41 -14.03 -18.42
CA ILE A 88 -4.56 -13.12 -18.50
C ILE A 88 -5.05 -12.97 -19.94
N ILE A 89 -4.13 -12.98 -20.92
CA ILE A 89 -4.46 -12.78 -22.33
C ILE A 89 -4.82 -14.12 -23.00
N GLN A 90 -4.24 -15.24 -22.54
CA GLN A 90 -4.59 -16.56 -23.03
C GLN A 90 -6.08 -16.82 -22.82
N ASN A 91 -6.76 -17.18 -23.91
CA ASN A 91 -8.19 -17.46 -23.95
C ASN A 91 -9.10 -16.28 -23.55
N LYS A 92 -8.65 -15.03 -23.73
CA LYS A 92 -9.54 -13.87 -23.67
C LYS A 92 -10.07 -13.48 -25.04
N THR A 93 -11.39 -13.36 -25.15
CA THR A 93 -12.04 -12.65 -26.25
C THR A 93 -12.07 -11.16 -25.94
N PHE A 94 -11.46 -10.34 -26.79
CA PHE A 94 -11.56 -8.89 -26.67
C PHE A 94 -12.94 -8.44 -27.17
N VAL A 95 -13.64 -7.66 -26.34
CA VAL A 95 -14.88 -7.00 -26.76
C VAL A 95 -14.48 -5.68 -27.43
N VAL A 96 -14.71 -5.60 -28.74
CA VAL A 96 -14.41 -4.41 -29.54
C VAL A 96 -15.70 -3.61 -29.74
N THR A 97 -15.66 -2.31 -29.41
CA THR A 97 -16.77 -1.38 -29.67
C THR A 97 -16.45 -0.54 -30.90
N THR A 98 -17.41 -0.44 -31.82
CA THR A 98 -17.30 0.35 -33.04
C THR A 98 -18.67 0.88 -33.46
N LEU A 99 -18.70 1.76 -34.46
CA LEU A 99 -19.90 2.29 -35.09
C LEU A 99 -19.93 1.89 -36.58
N LEU A 100 -21.12 1.80 -37.17
CA LEU A 100 -21.27 1.56 -38.61
C LEU A 100 -20.80 2.79 -39.39
N SER A 101 -19.74 2.63 -40.17
CA SER A 101 -19.16 3.71 -40.99
C SER A 101 -18.44 3.10 -42.18
N ALA A 102 -18.95 3.34 -43.38
CA ALA A 102 -18.28 2.92 -44.60
C ALA A 102 -17.01 3.76 -44.83
N PRO A 103 -15.89 3.15 -45.26
CA PRO A 103 -15.71 1.74 -45.65
C PRO A 103 -15.15 0.84 -44.52
N TYR A 104 -15.21 1.27 -43.26
CA TYR A 104 -14.51 0.63 -42.14
C TYR A 104 -15.31 -0.46 -41.42
N VAL A 105 -16.61 -0.25 -41.24
CA VAL A 105 -17.52 -1.24 -40.64
C VAL A 105 -18.87 -1.16 -41.33
N MET A 106 -19.25 -2.25 -41.97
CA MET A 106 -20.46 -2.37 -42.77
C MET A 106 -21.22 -3.64 -42.41
N ARG A 107 -22.48 -3.72 -42.87
CA ARG A 107 -23.28 -4.94 -42.76
C ARG A 107 -22.91 -5.83 -43.94
N LYS A 108 -22.71 -7.12 -43.68
CA LYS A 108 -22.56 -8.10 -44.77
C LYS A 108 -23.89 -8.31 -45.49
N GLU A 109 -23.84 -8.31 -46.82
CA GLU A 109 -24.93 -8.75 -47.67
C GLU A 109 -24.96 -10.29 -47.71
N ALA A 110 -26.01 -10.88 -47.16
CA ALA A 110 -26.19 -12.33 -47.13
C ALA A 110 -27.67 -12.70 -47.32
N SER A 111 -27.93 -13.81 -48.03
CA SER A 111 -29.28 -14.35 -48.21
C SER A 111 -29.86 -14.93 -46.92
N GLU A 112 -29.00 -15.37 -46.01
CA GLU A 112 -29.36 -15.91 -44.71
C GLU A 112 -29.18 -14.87 -43.60
N LYS A 113 -29.98 -15.00 -42.53
CA LYS A 113 -29.90 -14.10 -41.38
C LYS A 113 -28.65 -14.41 -40.54
N LEU A 114 -27.66 -13.51 -40.61
CA LEU A 114 -26.44 -13.59 -39.80
C LEU A 114 -26.64 -12.97 -38.39
N THR A 115 -25.90 -13.48 -37.40
CA THR A 115 -25.95 -13.02 -36.00
C THR A 115 -24.57 -12.80 -35.39
N GLY A 116 -24.48 -12.03 -34.31
CA GLY A 116 -23.21 -11.80 -33.61
C GLY A 116 -22.19 -11.06 -34.48
N ASN A 117 -20.92 -11.46 -34.44
CA ASN A 117 -19.87 -10.81 -35.25
C ASN A 117 -20.00 -11.12 -36.75
N ALA A 118 -20.71 -12.19 -37.12
CA ALA A 118 -20.82 -12.62 -38.52
C ALA A 118 -21.58 -11.63 -39.40
N GLN A 119 -22.40 -10.75 -38.81
CA GLN A 119 -23.22 -9.79 -39.55
C GLN A 119 -22.46 -8.54 -40.05
N TYR A 120 -21.17 -8.41 -39.71
CA TYR A 120 -20.35 -7.24 -40.02
C TYR A 120 -19.12 -7.60 -40.86
N GLU A 121 -18.64 -6.64 -41.65
CA GLU A 121 -17.37 -6.64 -42.37
C GLU A 121 -16.62 -5.31 -42.22
#